data_AF-A0A0D1ZHH4-F1
#
_entry.id   AF-A0A0D1ZHH4-F1
#
_cell.length_a   1.000
_cell.length_b   1.000
_cell.length_c   1.000
_cell.angle_alpha   90.00
_cell.angle_beta   90.00
_cell.angle_gamma   90.00
#
_symmetry.space_group_name_H-M   'P 1'
#
loop_
_entity.id
_entity.type
_entity.pdbx_description
1 polymer ?
#
loop_
_entity_poly.entity_id
_entity_poly.type
_entity_poly.pdbx_seq_one_letter_code
_entity_poly.pdbx_strand_id
1 'polypeptide(L)'
;MTDSFELYRDLIHANHILHHHSVVDAFGHISVRHPADSSQFIMSANMAPALVRTPDDLVEYRVEDAQPAHEGARRGFLERYIHSEIYKRFPDVQSVVHAHAHQVLPYAISGVPFLPCGHMAGFLGSKVPVYDIQEYYKPQDSHDLLVNSIQLGASLAKLFSSSEAQLRFPEHEFVLMRRHGFTTVGRNIKDAVYHAVYAIQNANILTTSLLVRAGFEQLQARSDASNRAEVLHDMEGLTNVQMRDCERNVRGGIARPWGLWVQEVKTLPLYTSKVE
;
A
#
# COMPACT_ATOMS: atom_id res chain seq x y z
N MET A 1 -17.92 0.65 18.76
CA MET A 1 -18.52 -0.37 17.88
C MET A 1 -18.85 0.36 16.60
N THR A 2 -18.01 0.22 15.57
CA THR A 2 -18.27 0.87 14.27
C THR A 2 -19.51 0.21 13.68
N ASP A 3 -20.44 1.01 13.18
CA ASP A 3 -21.60 0.49 12.47
C ASP A 3 -21.11 -0.27 11.23
N SER A 4 -21.58 -1.51 11.01
CA SER A 4 -21.22 -2.31 9.84
C SER A 4 -21.48 -1.55 8.53
N PHE A 5 -22.51 -0.69 8.50
CA PHE A 5 -22.78 0.19 7.36
C PHE A 5 -21.66 1.21 7.10
N GLU A 6 -21.15 1.86 8.15
CA GLU A 6 -20.04 2.81 8.03
C GLU A 6 -18.77 2.13 7.51
N LEU A 7 -18.48 0.91 7.97
CA LEU A 7 -17.34 0.13 7.51
C LEU A 7 -17.42 -0.18 6.00
N TYR A 8 -18.56 -0.72 5.54
CA TYR A 8 -18.73 -1.06 4.12
C TYR A 8 -18.64 0.18 3.24
N ARG A 9 -19.27 1.28 3.67
CA ARG A 9 -19.17 2.56 2.97
C ARG A 9 -17.73 3.05 2.87
N ASP A 10 -16.97 3.02 3.97
CA ASP A 10 -15.58 3.44 3.98
C ASP A 10 -14.70 2.53 3.11
N LEU A 11 -14.96 1.22 3.06
CA LEU A 11 -14.24 0.28 2.19
C LEU A 11 -14.56 0.51 0.70
N ILE A 12 -15.82 0.81 0.36
CA ILE A 12 -16.22 1.18 -1.00
C ILE A 12 -15.51 2.48 -1.42
N HIS A 13 -15.57 3.51 -0.58
CA HIS A 13 -14.84 4.76 -0.85
C HIS A 13 -13.34 4.52 -0.98
N ALA A 14 -12.74 3.65 -0.16
CA ALA A 14 -11.32 3.35 -0.26
C ALA A 14 -10.94 2.78 -1.62
N ASN A 15 -11.75 1.87 -2.18
CA ASN A 15 -11.53 1.35 -3.54
C ASN A 15 -11.58 2.48 -4.58
N HIS A 16 -12.55 3.39 -4.47
CA HIS A 16 -12.68 4.55 -5.38
C HIS A 16 -11.52 5.52 -5.25
N ILE A 17 -11.11 5.85 -4.02
CA ILE A 17 -10.02 6.78 -3.71
C ILE A 17 -8.70 6.24 -4.24
N LEU A 18 -8.40 4.96 -3.97
CA LEU A 18 -7.18 4.33 -4.47
C LEU A 18 -7.12 4.36 -6.00
N HIS A 19 -8.24 4.10 -6.68
CA HIS A 19 -8.29 4.18 -8.14
C HIS A 19 -8.15 5.64 -8.62
N HIS A 20 -8.86 6.57 -8.00
CA HIS A 20 -8.83 7.99 -8.37
C HIS A 20 -7.42 8.58 -8.30
N HIS A 21 -6.66 8.25 -7.26
CA HIS A 21 -5.27 8.68 -7.12
C HIS A 21 -4.27 7.83 -7.92
N SER A 22 -4.73 6.94 -8.79
CA SER A 22 -3.87 6.07 -9.60
C SER A 22 -2.92 5.19 -8.77
N VAL A 23 -3.38 4.80 -7.58
CA VAL A 23 -2.68 3.80 -6.74
C VAL A 23 -2.99 2.41 -7.26
N VAL A 24 -4.27 2.12 -7.52
CA VAL A 24 -4.72 0.84 -8.09
C VAL A 24 -5.29 1.04 -9.49
N ASP A 25 -5.10 0.03 -10.32
CA ASP A 25 -5.74 -0.13 -11.62
C ASP A 25 -6.98 -1.04 -11.49
N ALA A 26 -7.27 -1.87 -12.50
CA ALA A 26 -8.35 -2.86 -12.45
C ALA A 26 -8.04 -4.09 -11.57
N PHE A 27 -6.81 -4.27 -11.11
CA PHE A 27 -6.32 -5.49 -10.47
C PHE A 27 -5.87 -5.29 -9.01
N GLY A 28 -5.55 -4.06 -8.60
CA GLY A 28 -5.22 -3.77 -7.20
C GLY A 28 -6.42 -3.91 -6.26
N HIS A 29 -6.16 -4.05 -4.96
CA HIS A 29 -7.23 -4.34 -3.99
C HIS A 29 -6.88 -3.95 -2.55
N ILE A 30 -7.92 -3.53 -1.82
CA ILE A 30 -7.90 -3.23 -0.39
C ILE A 30 -8.79 -4.20 0.38
N SER A 31 -8.36 -4.57 1.58
CA SER A 31 -9.18 -5.29 2.56
C SER A 31 -9.24 -4.56 3.90
N VAL A 32 -10.21 -4.96 4.73
CA VAL A 32 -10.32 -4.57 6.13
C VAL A 32 -10.62 -5.79 7.00
N ARG A 33 -10.02 -5.87 8.18
CA ARG A 33 -10.36 -6.91 9.17
C ARG A 33 -11.80 -6.71 9.62
N HIS A 34 -12.57 -7.79 9.75
CA HIS A 34 -13.96 -7.70 10.17
C HIS A 34 -14.03 -7.25 11.64
N PRO A 35 -14.74 -6.13 11.97
CA PRO A 35 -14.63 -5.50 13.28
C PRO A 35 -15.34 -6.28 14.40
N ALA A 36 -16.32 -7.12 14.06
CA ALA A 36 -17.03 -7.96 15.01
C ALA A 36 -16.45 -9.38 15.12
N ASP A 37 -15.58 -9.78 14.17
CA ASP A 37 -14.98 -11.11 14.11
C ASP A 37 -13.59 -11.01 13.48
N SER A 38 -12.56 -10.90 14.33
CA SER A 38 -11.18 -10.75 13.86
C SER A 38 -10.63 -11.97 13.12
N SER A 39 -11.34 -13.11 13.15
CA SER A 39 -10.99 -14.30 12.35
C SER A 39 -11.36 -14.16 10.88
N GLN A 40 -12.05 -13.06 10.51
CA GLN A 40 -12.44 -12.76 9.15
C GLN A 40 -11.91 -11.41 8.67
N PHE A 41 -11.86 -11.24 7.35
CA PHE A 41 -11.58 -9.98 6.67
C PHE A 41 -12.48 -9.81 5.46
N ILE A 42 -12.65 -8.58 5.02
CA ILE A 42 -13.59 -8.17 3.97
C ILE A 42 -12.80 -7.49 2.86
N MET A 43 -13.03 -7.87 1.61
CA MET A 43 -12.52 -7.18 0.43
C MET A 43 -13.50 -7.32 -0.74
N SER A 44 -13.31 -6.58 -1.83
CA SER A 44 -14.17 -6.74 -3.01
C SER A 44 -14.01 -8.13 -3.65
N ALA A 45 -15.07 -8.58 -4.33
CA ALA A 45 -15.00 -9.67 -5.29
C ALA A 45 -14.00 -9.34 -6.41
N ASN A 46 -13.69 -10.30 -7.27
CA ASN A 46 -12.81 -10.10 -8.43
C ASN A 46 -13.44 -9.14 -9.46
N MET A 47 -13.24 -7.83 -9.24
CA MET A 47 -13.75 -6.74 -10.05
C MET A 47 -12.91 -5.48 -9.85
N ALA A 48 -12.93 -4.57 -10.82
CA ALA A 48 -12.15 -3.33 -10.73
C ALA A 48 -12.58 -2.47 -9.52
N PRO A 49 -11.64 -1.94 -8.73
CA PRO A 49 -11.92 -1.09 -7.55
C PRO A 49 -12.88 0.08 -7.84
N ALA A 50 -12.74 0.73 -9.00
CA ALA A 50 -13.62 1.82 -9.42
C ALA A 50 -15.11 1.42 -9.52
N LEU A 51 -15.40 0.13 -9.68
CA LEU A 51 -16.73 -0.40 -9.96
C LEU A 51 -17.39 -1.04 -8.74
N VAL A 52 -16.76 -1.04 -7.56
CA VAL A 52 -17.38 -1.54 -6.32
C VAL A 52 -18.45 -0.55 -5.88
N ARG A 53 -19.70 -0.98 -5.67
CA ARG A 53 -20.84 -0.07 -5.42
C ARG A 53 -21.66 -0.43 -4.19
N THR A 54 -21.77 -1.71 -3.87
CA THR A 54 -22.69 -2.23 -2.86
C THR A 54 -22.00 -3.21 -1.92
N PRO A 55 -22.58 -3.51 -0.75
CA PRO A 55 -22.08 -4.59 0.11
C PRO A 55 -22.04 -5.94 -0.60
N ASP A 56 -22.94 -6.20 -1.56
CA ASP A 56 -22.94 -7.42 -2.39
C ASP A 56 -21.74 -7.54 -3.36
N ASP A 57 -20.95 -6.48 -3.52
CA ASP A 57 -19.67 -6.51 -4.23
C ASP A 57 -18.52 -6.93 -3.32
N LEU A 58 -18.76 -7.06 -2.02
CA LEU A 58 -17.78 -7.43 -1.01
C LEU A 58 -17.92 -8.91 -0.65
N VAL A 59 -16.80 -9.51 -0.27
CA VAL A 59 -16.69 -10.91 0.14
C VAL A 59 -15.95 -10.97 1.46
N GLU A 60 -16.50 -11.75 2.39
CA GLU A 60 -15.87 -12.06 3.66
C GLU A 60 -15.04 -13.34 3.50
N TYR A 61 -13.81 -13.30 3.99
CA TYR A 61 -12.84 -14.39 3.93
C TYR A 61 -12.35 -14.72 5.34
N ARG A 62 -12.05 -16.00 5.58
CA ARG A 62 -11.36 -16.42 6.80
C ARG A 62 -9.88 -16.04 6.74
N VAL A 63 -9.36 -15.50 7.83
CA VAL A 63 -7.93 -15.17 8.00
C VAL A 63 -7.07 -16.44 7.98
N GLU A 64 -7.62 -17.58 8.42
CA GLU A 64 -6.89 -18.85 8.51
C GLU A 64 -6.38 -19.36 7.15
N ASP A 65 -7.20 -19.29 6.11
CA ASP A 65 -6.95 -19.98 4.84
C ASP A 65 -7.35 -19.17 3.58
N ALA A 66 -7.81 -17.93 3.78
CA ALA A 66 -8.33 -17.05 2.74
C ALA A 66 -9.51 -17.63 1.95
N GLN A 67 -10.23 -18.62 2.48
CA GLN A 67 -11.44 -19.11 1.84
C GLN A 67 -12.63 -18.21 2.18
N PRO A 68 -13.63 -18.10 1.30
CA PRO A 68 -14.86 -17.37 1.61
C PRO A 68 -15.49 -17.90 2.90
N ALA A 69 -16.00 -16.99 3.73
CA ALA A 69 -16.66 -17.31 4.98
C ALA A 69 -18.04 -17.97 4.77
N HIS A 70 -18.67 -17.70 3.63
CA HIS A 70 -20.02 -18.17 3.29
C HIS A 70 -20.02 -18.92 1.95
N GLU A 71 -20.91 -19.90 1.81
CA GLU A 71 -21.15 -20.60 0.54
C GLU A 71 -21.79 -19.65 -0.50
N GLY A 72 -21.53 -19.91 -1.78
CA GLY A 72 -22.07 -19.09 -2.88
C GLY A 72 -21.45 -17.70 -3.02
N ALA A 73 -20.41 -17.39 -2.24
CA ALA A 73 -19.65 -16.15 -2.37
C ALA A 73 -19.14 -15.92 -3.79
N ARG A 74 -19.14 -14.66 -4.22
CA ARG A 74 -18.59 -14.27 -5.53
C ARG A 74 -17.11 -14.65 -5.62
N ARG A 75 -16.65 -14.93 -6.84
CA ARG A 75 -15.24 -15.25 -7.10
C ARG A 75 -14.35 -14.11 -6.60
N GLY A 76 -13.39 -14.46 -5.74
CA GLY A 76 -12.40 -13.53 -5.18
C GLY A 76 -11.16 -13.33 -6.04
N PHE A 77 -10.34 -12.34 -5.67
CA PHE A 77 -9.00 -12.16 -6.21
C PHE A 77 -8.12 -13.39 -5.93
N LEU A 78 -7.20 -13.66 -6.86
CA LEU A 78 -6.22 -14.73 -6.70
C LEU A 78 -5.27 -14.44 -5.53
N GLU A 79 -4.97 -13.17 -5.29
CA GLU A 79 -3.96 -12.71 -4.32
C GLU A 79 -4.52 -12.36 -2.95
N ARG A 80 -5.74 -12.81 -2.63
CA ARG A 80 -6.35 -12.68 -1.29
C ARG A 80 -5.47 -13.25 -0.17
N TYR A 81 -4.56 -14.17 -0.50
CA TYR A 81 -3.57 -14.73 0.43
C TYR A 81 -2.55 -13.70 0.94
N ILE A 82 -2.28 -12.62 0.19
CA ILE A 82 -1.49 -11.48 0.70
C ILE A 82 -2.14 -10.95 1.99
N HIS A 83 -3.46 -10.76 1.95
CA HIS A 83 -4.22 -10.16 3.05
C HIS A 83 -4.34 -11.13 4.22
N SER A 84 -4.74 -12.38 3.97
CA SER A 84 -4.94 -13.37 5.04
C SER A 84 -3.67 -13.60 5.84
N GLU A 85 -2.53 -13.75 5.18
CA GLU A 85 -1.27 -14.06 5.86
C GLU A 85 -0.69 -12.86 6.63
N ILE A 86 -0.91 -11.63 6.13
CA ILE A 86 -0.60 -10.42 6.90
C ILE A 86 -1.49 -10.32 8.13
N TYR A 87 -2.81 -10.51 8.01
CA TYR A 87 -3.72 -10.49 9.15
C TYR A 87 -3.42 -11.59 10.17
N LYS A 88 -3.01 -12.78 9.70
CA LYS A 88 -2.63 -13.90 10.54
C LYS A 88 -1.35 -13.62 11.32
N ARG A 89 -0.35 -13.02 10.66
CA ARG A 89 0.93 -12.66 11.30
C ARG A 89 0.82 -11.45 12.22
N PHE A 90 -0.08 -10.51 11.94
CA PHE A 90 -0.18 -9.25 12.69
C PHE A 90 -1.64 -8.97 13.14
N PRO A 91 -2.03 -9.41 14.35
CA PRO A 91 -3.39 -9.25 14.88
C PRO A 91 -3.90 -7.81 14.94
N ASP A 92 -3.02 -6.81 15.12
CA ASP A 92 -3.41 -5.40 15.21
C ASP A 92 -3.49 -4.71 13.85
N VAL A 93 -3.07 -5.34 12.75
CA VAL A 93 -3.33 -4.83 11.39
C VAL A 93 -4.83 -4.91 11.12
N GLN A 94 -5.41 -3.78 10.69
CA GLN A 94 -6.85 -3.67 10.41
C GLN A 94 -7.16 -3.44 8.95
N SER A 95 -6.20 -2.99 8.13
CA SER A 95 -6.41 -2.84 6.68
C SER A 95 -5.12 -3.11 5.93
N VAL A 96 -5.25 -3.68 4.73
CA VAL A 96 -4.14 -4.03 3.83
C VAL A 96 -4.49 -3.54 2.43
N VAL A 97 -3.55 -2.87 1.77
CA VAL A 97 -3.64 -2.47 0.37
C VAL A 97 -2.53 -3.15 -0.41
N HIS A 98 -2.87 -3.78 -1.52
CA HIS A 98 -1.92 -4.27 -2.51
C HIS A 98 -2.21 -3.62 -3.86
N ALA A 99 -1.16 -3.17 -4.53
CA ALA A 99 -1.29 -2.33 -5.71
C ALA A 99 -0.12 -2.53 -6.68
N HIS A 100 -0.42 -2.44 -7.98
CA HIS A 100 0.54 -2.54 -9.09
C HIS A 100 1.06 -1.16 -9.52
N ALA A 101 1.26 -0.25 -8.57
CA ALA A 101 1.61 1.13 -8.87
C ALA A 101 2.96 1.23 -9.57
N HIS A 102 2.94 1.77 -10.79
CA HIS A 102 4.08 1.85 -11.69
C HIS A 102 5.12 2.89 -11.22
N GLN A 103 4.70 3.86 -10.41
CA GLN A 103 5.55 4.90 -9.83
C GLN A 103 6.60 4.30 -8.88
N VAL A 104 6.28 3.22 -8.16
CA VAL A 104 7.22 2.58 -7.22
C VAL A 104 8.08 1.50 -7.86
N LEU A 105 7.69 1.01 -9.04
CA LEU A 105 8.37 -0.10 -9.71
C LEU A 105 9.86 0.15 -9.98
N PRO A 106 10.32 1.37 -10.37
CA PRO A 106 11.75 1.67 -10.51
C PRO A 106 12.56 1.31 -9.25
N TYR A 107 12.03 1.56 -8.05
CA TYR A 107 12.70 1.24 -6.79
C TYR A 107 12.67 -0.24 -6.45
N ALA A 108 11.62 -0.96 -6.88
CA ALA A 108 11.53 -2.40 -6.69
C ALA A 108 12.52 -3.19 -7.57
N ILE A 109 12.95 -2.62 -8.72
CA ILE A 109 13.79 -3.33 -9.70
C ILE A 109 15.24 -2.84 -9.80
N SER A 110 15.51 -1.55 -9.56
CA SER A 110 16.82 -0.93 -9.84
C SER A 110 17.90 -1.14 -8.77
N GLY A 111 17.52 -1.51 -7.55
CA GLY A 111 18.43 -1.53 -6.40
C GLY A 111 18.66 -0.15 -5.77
N VAL A 112 18.08 0.92 -6.33
CA VAL A 112 18.07 2.25 -5.70
C VAL A 112 17.11 2.22 -4.49
N PRO A 113 17.55 2.62 -3.28
CA PRO A 113 16.69 2.66 -2.11
C PRO A 113 15.47 3.59 -2.29
N PHE A 114 14.31 3.15 -1.83
CA PHE A 114 13.11 3.99 -1.79
C PHE A 114 13.10 4.86 -0.52
N LEU A 115 13.55 6.10 -0.65
CA LEU A 115 13.74 7.03 0.49
C LEU A 115 12.48 7.84 0.80
N PRO A 116 12.17 8.11 2.07
CA PRO A 116 11.11 9.05 2.45
C PRO A 116 11.58 10.49 2.23
N CYS A 117 11.09 11.16 1.18
CA CYS A 117 11.59 12.49 0.76
C CYS A 117 10.86 13.66 1.42
N GLY A 118 9.72 13.43 2.07
CA GLY A 118 8.93 14.51 2.67
C GLY A 118 8.16 14.04 3.89
N HIS A 119 7.71 15.00 4.69
CA HIS A 119 6.99 14.76 5.95
C HIS A 119 5.81 13.77 5.81
N MET A 120 5.16 13.71 4.64
CA MET A 120 4.05 12.79 4.40
C MET A 120 4.47 11.31 4.28
N ALA A 121 5.77 11.04 4.09
CA ALA A 121 6.31 9.71 3.82
C ALA A 121 6.99 9.05 5.04
N GLY A 122 6.80 9.58 6.25
CA GLY A 122 7.44 9.05 7.47
C GLY A 122 7.19 7.56 7.74
N PHE A 123 6.03 7.04 7.33
CA PHE A 123 5.62 5.64 7.47
C PHE A 123 6.50 4.64 6.68
N LEU A 124 7.25 5.10 5.66
CA LEU A 124 8.15 4.23 4.90
C LEU A 124 9.32 3.73 5.77
N GLY A 125 9.61 4.44 6.87
CA GLY A 125 10.74 4.13 7.74
C GLY A 125 12.09 4.35 7.07
N SER A 126 13.17 4.01 7.79
CA SER A 126 14.55 4.20 7.31
C SER A 126 14.94 3.24 6.19
N LYS A 127 14.17 2.16 6.02
CA LYS A 127 14.41 1.12 5.04
C LYS A 127 13.08 0.52 4.61
N VAL A 128 12.84 0.53 3.30
CA VAL A 128 11.71 -0.16 2.67
C VAL A 128 12.17 -1.56 2.22
N PRO A 129 11.60 -2.65 2.75
CA PRO A 129 11.90 -4.00 2.28
C PRO A 129 11.43 -4.22 0.84
N VAL A 130 12.15 -5.08 0.12
CA VAL A 130 11.79 -5.52 -1.24
C VAL A 130 11.61 -7.04 -1.21
N TYR A 131 10.38 -7.50 -1.47
CA TYR A 131 10.04 -8.90 -1.64
C TYR A 131 10.41 -9.35 -3.05
N ASP A 132 11.36 -10.27 -3.16
CA ASP A 132 11.60 -11.04 -4.39
C ASP A 132 10.98 -12.42 -4.28
N ILE A 133 9.81 -12.57 -4.90
CA ILE A 133 9.05 -13.83 -4.93
C ILE A 133 9.87 -15.01 -5.49
N GLN A 134 10.89 -14.75 -6.31
CA GLN A 134 11.74 -15.80 -6.90
C GLN A 134 12.47 -16.63 -5.84
N GLU A 135 12.78 -16.04 -4.68
CA GLU A 135 13.44 -16.73 -3.57
C GLU A 135 12.52 -17.74 -2.85
N TYR A 136 11.21 -17.69 -3.14
CA TYR A 136 10.19 -18.42 -2.40
C TYR A 136 9.41 -19.43 -3.25
N TYR A 137 9.63 -19.48 -4.56
CA TYR A 137 9.00 -20.48 -5.43
C TYR A 137 9.46 -21.90 -5.10
N LYS A 138 8.50 -22.82 -5.13
CA LYS A 138 8.72 -24.27 -5.14
C LYS A 138 8.69 -24.79 -6.58
N PRO A 139 9.25 -25.99 -6.86
CA PRO A 139 9.32 -26.54 -8.21
C PRO A 139 8.00 -26.62 -8.99
N GLN A 140 6.87 -26.73 -8.29
CA GLN A 140 5.54 -26.81 -8.87
C GLN A 140 4.81 -25.47 -9.02
N ASP A 141 5.38 -24.38 -8.49
CA ASP A 141 4.72 -23.08 -8.50
C ASP A 141 4.78 -22.46 -9.90
N SER A 142 3.75 -21.70 -10.25
CA SER A 142 3.77 -20.84 -11.43
C SER A 142 4.70 -19.65 -11.16
N HIS A 143 5.58 -19.33 -12.11
CA HIS A 143 6.51 -18.19 -11.98
C HIS A 143 5.89 -16.90 -12.57
N ASP A 144 4.60 -16.67 -12.33
CA ASP A 144 3.81 -15.54 -12.86
C ASP A 144 3.85 -14.27 -11.99
N LEU A 145 4.64 -14.30 -10.91
CA LEU A 145 4.84 -13.22 -9.94
C LEU A 145 3.65 -12.97 -9.00
N LEU A 146 2.59 -13.77 -9.07
CA LEU A 146 1.41 -13.60 -8.22
C LEU A 146 1.58 -14.28 -6.86
N VAL A 147 1.16 -13.60 -5.80
CA VAL A 147 1.12 -14.16 -4.43
C VAL A 147 -0.23 -14.85 -4.22
N ASN A 148 -0.38 -16.00 -4.86
CA ASN A 148 -1.65 -16.72 -5.00
C ASN A 148 -1.80 -17.97 -4.12
N SER A 149 -0.94 -18.12 -3.09
CA SER A 149 -0.95 -19.25 -2.16
C SER A 149 -0.64 -18.81 -0.73
N ILE A 150 -1.03 -19.63 0.24
CA ILE A 150 -0.70 -19.41 1.67
C ILE A 150 0.81 -19.32 1.87
N GLN A 151 1.60 -20.14 1.20
CA GLN A 151 3.04 -20.15 1.38
C GLN A 151 3.70 -18.87 0.85
N LEU A 152 3.29 -18.41 -0.33
CA LEU A 152 3.79 -17.15 -0.88
C LEU A 152 3.32 -15.97 -0.02
N GLY A 153 2.04 -15.93 0.38
CA GLY A 153 1.50 -14.91 1.29
C GLY A 153 2.25 -14.82 2.62
N ALA A 154 2.55 -15.97 3.22
CA ALA A 154 3.29 -16.04 4.48
C ALA A 154 4.74 -15.56 4.32
N SER A 155 5.39 -15.86 3.19
CA SER A 155 6.73 -15.34 2.91
C SER A 155 6.75 -13.82 2.71
N LEU A 156 5.76 -13.26 2.02
CA LEU A 156 5.61 -11.80 1.91
C LEU A 156 5.36 -11.18 3.30
N ALA A 157 4.46 -11.75 4.10
CA ALA A 157 4.14 -11.24 5.44
C ALA A 157 5.37 -11.18 6.36
N LYS A 158 6.35 -12.08 6.19
CA LYS A 158 7.61 -12.03 6.96
C LYS A 158 8.39 -10.74 6.74
N LEU A 159 8.36 -10.15 5.55
CA LEU A 159 9.16 -8.94 5.26
C LEU A 159 8.66 -7.69 5.97
N PHE A 160 7.46 -7.73 6.55
CA PHE A 160 6.94 -6.64 7.37
C PHE A 160 7.61 -6.56 8.75
N SER A 161 8.40 -7.55 9.16
CA SER A 161 9.13 -7.54 10.44
C SER A 161 10.41 -8.36 10.36
N SER A 162 11.53 -7.80 10.81
CA SER A 162 12.79 -8.53 10.94
C SER A 162 12.76 -9.60 12.03
N SER A 163 11.88 -9.43 13.03
CA SER A 163 11.65 -10.39 14.11
C SER A 163 10.82 -11.58 13.65
N GLU A 164 11.24 -12.77 14.05
CA GLU A 164 10.45 -14.02 13.95
C GLU A 164 9.42 -14.16 15.07
N ALA A 165 9.47 -13.29 16.10
CA ALA A 165 8.44 -13.26 17.13
C ALA A 165 7.11 -12.78 16.53
N GLN A 166 6.00 -13.30 17.05
CA GLN A 166 4.67 -12.82 16.70
C GLN A 166 4.47 -11.41 17.26
N LEU A 167 4.77 -10.40 16.45
CA LEU A 167 4.45 -9.02 16.76
C LEU A 167 2.95 -8.77 16.54
N ARG A 168 2.36 -7.89 17.34
CA ARG A 168 0.96 -7.51 17.14
C ARG A 168 0.78 -6.64 15.90
N PHE A 169 1.73 -5.75 15.65
CA PHE A 169 1.78 -4.84 14.50
C PHE A 169 3.20 -4.87 13.90
N PRO A 170 3.38 -4.75 12.58
CA PRO A 170 4.69 -4.89 11.95
C PRO A 170 5.65 -3.73 12.21
N GLU A 171 6.94 -3.97 11.95
CA GLU A 171 8.02 -2.96 12.02
C GLU A 171 8.05 -2.08 10.76
N HIS A 172 7.71 -2.66 9.60
CA HIS A 172 7.58 -1.97 8.33
C HIS A 172 6.10 -1.91 7.95
N GLU A 173 5.60 -0.74 7.58
CA GLU A 173 4.19 -0.58 7.16
C GLU A 173 4.03 -0.66 5.64
N PHE A 174 5.13 -0.74 4.89
CA PHE A 174 5.17 -0.76 3.44
C PHE A 174 6.29 -1.69 2.94
N VAL A 175 5.96 -2.56 1.99
CA VAL A 175 6.88 -3.51 1.35
C VAL A 175 6.73 -3.42 -0.16
N LEU A 176 7.83 -3.22 -0.87
CA LEU A 176 7.87 -3.32 -2.33
C LEU A 176 7.87 -4.78 -2.76
N MET A 177 7.26 -5.08 -3.90
CA MET A 177 7.23 -6.41 -4.51
C MET A 177 7.90 -6.34 -5.87
N ARG A 178 9.06 -6.98 -6.00
CA ARG A 178 9.94 -6.87 -7.17
C ARG A 178 9.24 -7.37 -8.44
N ARG A 179 9.20 -6.51 -9.46
CA ARG A 179 8.53 -6.73 -10.76
C ARG A 179 6.99 -6.87 -10.67
N HIS A 180 6.37 -6.41 -9.59
CA HIS A 180 4.93 -6.59 -9.36
C HIS A 180 4.25 -5.31 -8.85
N GLY A 181 4.70 -4.75 -7.73
CA GLY A 181 4.00 -3.61 -7.11
C GLY A 181 4.44 -3.35 -5.67
N PHE A 182 3.48 -3.11 -4.79
CA PHE A 182 3.72 -3.00 -3.35
C PHE A 182 2.55 -3.54 -2.53
N THR A 183 2.82 -3.81 -1.25
CA THR A 183 1.80 -4.04 -0.23
C THR A 183 2.05 -3.13 0.96
N THR A 184 1.00 -2.54 1.51
CA THR A 184 1.06 -1.70 2.72
C THR A 184 -0.05 -2.06 3.69
N VAL A 185 0.19 -1.81 4.98
CA VAL A 185 -0.76 -2.07 6.06
C VAL A 185 -1.14 -0.79 6.76
N GLY A 186 -2.26 -0.84 7.48
CA GLY A 186 -2.69 0.25 8.34
C GLY A 186 -3.49 -0.25 9.55
N ARG A 187 -3.60 0.64 10.54
CA ARG A 187 -4.41 0.46 11.75
C ARG A 187 -5.90 0.66 11.52
N ASN A 188 -6.26 1.13 10.32
CA ASN A 188 -7.62 1.24 9.80
C ASN A 188 -7.55 1.51 8.29
N ILE A 189 -8.71 1.56 7.62
CA ILE A 189 -8.81 1.84 6.18
C ILE A 189 -8.11 3.15 5.79
N LYS A 190 -8.36 4.23 6.53
CA LYS A 190 -7.86 5.57 6.19
C LYS A 190 -6.34 5.63 6.25
N ASP A 191 -5.76 4.94 7.22
CA ASP A 191 -4.32 4.77 7.42
C ASP A 191 -3.67 4.01 6.27
N ALA A 192 -4.22 2.86 5.88
CA ALA A 192 -3.68 2.07 4.76
C ALA A 192 -3.81 2.80 3.41
N VAL A 193 -4.94 3.49 3.17
CA VAL A 193 -5.14 4.33 1.97
C VAL A 193 -4.17 5.51 1.96
N TYR A 194 -3.96 6.15 3.11
CA TYR A 194 -2.97 7.22 3.24
C TYR A 194 -1.57 6.73 2.86
N HIS A 195 -1.10 5.61 3.41
CA HIS A 195 0.21 5.04 3.07
C HIS A 195 0.32 4.77 1.57
N ALA A 196 -0.71 4.17 0.98
CA ALA A 196 -0.71 3.81 -0.43
C ALA A 196 -0.64 5.05 -1.36
N VAL A 197 -1.45 6.08 -1.09
CA VAL A 197 -1.47 7.34 -1.86
C VAL A 197 -0.15 8.10 -1.71
N TYR A 198 0.35 8.26 -0.49
CA TYR A 198 1.57 9.04 -0.29
C TYR A 198 2.85 8.29 -0.66
N ALA A 199 2.83 6.96 -0.75
CA ALA A 199 3.94 6.20 -1.32
C ALA A 199 4.15 6.55 -2.80
N ILE A 200 3.10 6.53 -3.62
CA ILE A 200 3.25 6.84 -5.05
C ILE A 200 3.62 8.32 -5.29
N GLN A 201 3.14 9.24 -4.45
CA GLN A 201 3.56 10.64 -4.50
C GLN A 201 5.02 10.80 -4.11
N ASN A 202 5.47 10.11 -3.06
CA ASN A 202 6.87 10.10 -2.65
C ASN A 202 7.78 9.54 -3.74
N ALA A 203 7.35 8.49 -4.45
CA ALA A 203 8.08 7.92 -5.58
C ALA A 203 8.26 8.92 -6.73
N ASN A 204 7.22 9.70 -7.04
CA ASN A 204 7.32 10.79 -8.02
C ASN A 204 8.30 11.87 -7.55
N ILE A 205 8.21 12.31 -6.29
CA ILE A 205 9.12 13.31 -5.71
C ILE A 205 10.57 12.83 -5.80
N LEU A 206 10.84 11.60 -5.35
CA LEU A 206 12.20 11.05 -5.37
C LEU A 206 12.73 10.90 -6.81
N THR A 207 11.91 10.39 -7.73
CA THR A 207 12.32 10.22 -9.14
C THR A 207 12.61 11.57 -9.78
N THR A 208 11.69 12.54 -9.64
CA THR A 208 11.88 13.88 -10.19
C THR A 208 13.08 14.57 -9.55
N SER A 209 13.32 14.42 -8.25
CA SER A 209 14.48 15.01 -7.57
C SER A 209 15.80 14.45 -8.11
N LEU A 210 15.87 13.13 -8.34
CA LEU A 210 17.04 12.49 -8.96
C LEU A 210 17.28 13.01 -10.39
N LEU A 211 16.22 13.17 -11.19
CA LEU A 211 16.32 13.72 -12.54
C LEU A 211 16.76 15.19 -12.55
N VAL A 212 16.21 16.01 -11.67
CA VAL A 212 16.60 17.43 -11.52
C VAL A 212 18.07 17.53 -11.13
N ARG A 213 18.52 16.72 -10.18
CA ARG A 213 19.93 16.68 -9.77
C ARG A 213 20.84 16.28 -10.92
N ALA A 214 20.54 15.18 -11.61
CA ALA A 214 21.34 14.73 -12.75
C ALA A 214 21.40 15.78 -13.87
N GLY A 215 20.27 16.44 -14.18
CA GLY A 215 20.22 17.53 -15.15
C GLY A 215 21.05 18.74 -14.72
N PHE A 216 20.98 19.13 -13.44
CA PHE A 216 21.79 20.21 -12.89
C PHE A 216 23.29 19.89 -12.94
N GLU A 217 23.69 18.68 -12.57
CA GLU A 217 25.09 18.22 -12.66
C GLU A 217 25.62 18.30 -14.10
N GLN A 218 24.79 17.97 -15.11
CA GLN A 218 25.17 18.16 -16.52
C GLN A 218 25.32 19.63 -16.93
N LEU A 219 24.45 20.52 -16.43
CA LEU A 219 24.58 21.96 -16.69
C LEU A 219 25.86 22.52 -16.04
N GLN A 220 26.16 22.11 -14.81
CA GLN A 220 27.37 22.47 -14.07
C GLN A 220 28.64 21.99 -14.78
N ALA A 221 28.62 20.79 -15.35
CA ALA A 221 29.75 20.26 -16.11
C ALA A 221 30.06 21.10 -17.36
N ARG A 222 29.06 21.80 -17.92
CA ARG A 222 29.19 22.66 -19.11
C ARG A 222 29.43 24.13 -18.78
N SER A 223 29.24 24.57 -17.53
CA SER A 223 29.40 25.96 -17.14
C SER A 223 30.85 26.32 -16.84
N ASP A 224 31.20 27.59 -17.10
CA ASP A 224 32.46 28.18 -16.66
C ASP A 224 32.65 28.04 -15.15
N ALA A 225 33.90 27.91 -14.71
CA ALA A 225 34.23 27.66 -13.30
C ALA A 225 33.67 28.75 -12.36
N SER A 226 33.57 30.00 -12.81
CA SER A 226 33.00 31.12 -12.03
C SER A 226 31.49 31.04 -11.83
N ASN A 227 30.78 30.22 -12.60
CA ASN A 227 29.32 30.07 -12.56
C ASN A 227 28.89 28.72 -11.96
N ARG A 228 29.85 27.94 -11.43
CA ARG A 228 29.54 26.66 -10.79
C ARG A 228 28.97 26.88 -9.40
N ALA A 229 27.96 26.11 -9.01
CA ALA A 229 27.45 26.15 -7.65
C ALA A 229 28.49 25.57 -6.68
N GLU A 230 28.68 26.23 -5.54
CA GLU A 230 29.76 25.91 -4.60
C GLU A 230 29.54 24.59 -3.85
N VAL A 231 28.30 24.22 -3.52
CA VAL A 231 27.99 22.99 -2.77
C VAL A 231 26.61 22.43 -3.18
N LEU A 232 26.56 21.13 -3.51
CA LEU A 232 25.33 20.35 -3.54
C LEU A 232 25.22 19.53 -2.26
N HIS A 233 24.11 19.63 -1.54
CA HIS A 233 23.82 18.72 -0.44
C HIS A 233 23.50 17.33 -0.97
N ASP A 234 23.79 16.28 -0.19
CA ASP A 234 23.45 14.91 -0.55
C ASP A 234 21.92 14.70 -0.60
N MET A 235 21.49 13.81 -1.49
CA MET A 235 20.08 13.40 -1.54
C MET A 235 19.82 12.45 -0.37
N GLU A 236 19.19 12.97 0.68
CA GLU A 236 18.88 12.23 1.89
C GLU A 236 17.36 12.08 2.06
N GLY A 237 16.95 10.97 2.68
CA GLY A 237 15.59 10.82 3.19
C GLY A 237 15.44 11.47 4.57
N LEU A 238 14.24 11.39 5.14
CA LEU A 238 13.98 11.78 6.51
C LEU A 238 14.86 10.99 7.50
N THR A 239 15.39 11.66 8.52
CA THR A 239 16.03 11.03 9.67
C THR A 239 15.04 10.23 10.52
N ASN A 240 15.54 9.31 11.34
CA ASN A 240 14.70 8.51 12.26
C ASN A 240 13.83 9.36 13.19
N VAL A 241 14.31 10.52 13.64
CA VAL A 241 13.54 11.43 14.48
C VAL A 241 12.45 12.13 13.66
N GLN A 242 12.80 12.65 12.48
CA GLN A 242 11.84 13.29 11.58
C GLN A 242 10.73 12.33 11.15
N MET A 243 11.05 11.08 10.79
CA MET A 243 10.04 10.09 10.42
C MET A 243 9.03 9.87 11.54
N ARG A 244 9.51 9.64 12.77
CA ARG A 244 8.67 9.41 13.96
C ARG A 244 7.76 10.59 14.26
N ASP A 245 8.30 11.80 14.23
CA ASP A 245 7.55 13.01 14.55
C ASP A 245 6.56 13.37 13.45
N CYS A 246 6.93 13.18 12.18
CA CYS A 246 6.05 13.34 11.04
C CYS A 246 4.90 12.34 11.09
N GLU A 247 5.17 11.07 11.35
CA GLU A 247 4.15 10.03 11.45
C GLU A 247 3.16 10.33 12.59
N ARG A 248 3.65 10.75 13.76
CA ARG A 248 2.80 11.19 14.88
C ARG A 248 1.87 12.33 14.49
N ASN A 249 2.39 13.34 13.76
CA ASN A 249 1.61 14.48 13.31
C ASN A 249 0.57 14.08 12.27
N VAL A 250 1.01 13.34 11.24
CA VAL A 250 0.20 12.88 10.12
C VAL A 250 -0.96 12.01 10.61
N ARG A 251 -0.71 11.03 11.48
CA ARG A 251 -1.77 10.14 12.00
C ARG A 251 -2.87 10.93 12.71
N GLY A 252 -2.53 12.00 13.41
CA GLY A 252 -3.51 12.93 14.00
C GLY A 252 -4.33 13.73 12.98
N GLY A 253 -3.87 13.81 11.74
CA GLY A 253 -4.46 14.59 10.66
C GLY A 253 -5.10 13.80 9.51
N ILE A 254 -5.03 12.46 9.47
CA ILE A 254 -5.51 11.60 8.36
C ILE A 254 -6.98 11.84 7.98
N ALA A 255 -7.82 12.27 8.94
CA ALA A 255 -9.22 12.61 8.66
C ALA A 255 -9.38 13.72 7.61
N ARG A 256 -8.42 14.65 7.52
CA ARG A 256 -8.45 15.77 6.56
C ARG A 256 -8.31 15.32 5.10
N PRO A 257 -7.23 14.62 4.69
CA PRO A 257 -7.14 14.12 3.33
C PRO A 257 -8.25 13.11 3.02
N TRP A 258 -8.61 12.23 3.96
CA TRP A 258 -9.75 11.31 3.77
C TRP A 258 -11.04 12.05 3.41
N GLY A 259 -11.39 13.09 4.16
CA GLY A 259 -12.59 13.89 3.90
C GLY A 259 -12.57 14.54 2.52
N LEU A 260 -11.42 15.07 2.09
CA LEU A 260 -11.23 15.63 0.75
C LEU A 260 -11.44 14.55 -0.33
N TRP A 261 -10.73 13.43 -0.22
CA TRP A 261 -10.78 12.36 -1.22
C TRP A 261 -12.17 11.74 -1.36
N VAL A 262 -12.91 11.59 -0.25
CA VAL A 262 -14.31 11.16 -0.29
C VAL A 262 -15.16 12.15 -1.09
N GLN A 263 -14.96 13.46 -0.95
CA GLN A 263 -15.70 14.45 -1.75
C GLN A 263 -15.31 14.38 -3.23
N GLU A 264 -14.02 14.26 -3.53
CA GLU A 264 -13.53 14.12 -4.91
C GLU A 264 -14.22 12.94 -5.61
N VAL A 265 -14.21 11.75 -5.01
CA VAL A 265 -14.82 10.57 -5.63
C VAL A 265 -16.34 10.67 -5.70
N LYS A 266 -17.02 11.27 -4.70
CA LYS A 266 -18.47 11.49 -4.73
C LYS A 266 -18.94 12.41 -5.84
N THR A 267 -18.09 13.32 -6.30
CA THR A 267 -18.43 14.28 -7.37
C THR A 267 -18.21 13.74 -8.78
N LEU A 268 -17.56 12.59 -8.94
CA LEU A 268 -17.20 12.03 -10.23
C LEU A 268 -18.17 10.91 -10.66
N PRO A 269 -18.80 10.98 -11.86
CA PRO A 269 -19.82 10.03 -12.29
C PRO A 269 -19.40 8.55 -12.37
N LEU A 270 -18.09 8.29 -12.47
CA LEU A 270 -17.55 6.92 -12.50
C LEU A 270 -17.83 6.18 -11.19
N TYR A 271 -17.69 6.88 -10.07
CA TYR A 271 -17.78 6.29 -8.74
C TYR A 271 -19.21 6.39 -8.24
N THR A 272 -19.81 5.25 -7.98
CA THR A 272 -21.20 5.18 -7.49
C THR A 272 -21.21 4.29 -6.26
N SER A 273 -21.50 4.87 -5.09
CA SER A 273 -21.82 4.11 -3.88
C SER A 273 -23.32 4.07 -3.72
N LYS A 274 -23.89 2.89 -3.42
CA LYS A 274 -25.30 2.76 -3.01
C LYS A 274 -25.43 2.50 -1.50
N VAL A 275 -24.38 2.79 -0.74
CA VAL A 275 -24.37 2.77 0.72
C VAL A 275 -24.29 4.22 1.19
N GLU A 276 -25.35 4.71 1.82
CA GLU A 276 -25.45 6.06 2.40
C GLU A 276 -24.79 6.13 3.79
#